data_AF-A0A9D5LR59-F1
#
_entry.id   AF-A0A9D5LR59-F1
#
_cell.length_a   1.000
_cell.length_b   1.000
_cell.length_c   1.000
_cell.angle_alpha   90.00
_cell.angle_beta   90.00
_cell.angle_gamma   90.00
#
_symmetry.space_group_name_H-M   'P 1'
#
loop_
_entity.id
_entity.type
_entity.pdbx_description
1 polymer ?
#
loop_
_entity_poly.entity_id
_entity_poly.type
_entity_poly.pdbx_seq_one_letter_code
_entity_poly.pdbx_strand_id
1 'polypeptide(L)'
;MLISPFTPLFFPSKKADGISGEYIQTFAETDIIRIQVIAGKFAIDPPRVFIEPGHKFMTSLDWCTWPINSDQTLYYTETNLSKGCYSIELPGIGTCAPFRVTTDARELENTTLIQYAMKDNRQRSDVFFEIDGKLQFFDFRVPGGFKDSGWGFGVESEQFTTDRADIIQLYGVDSVQKKFTLGNSQGCPVWFAELLNRILCCTYVYFDGERYARKDSSTPEMTMLLDGINSFVFTQNLQKVVNLQPSIELMNKQLLRRANDDYRKLNNNVNRII
;
A
#
# COMPACT_ATOMS: atom_id res chain seq x y z
N MET A 1 -5.33 23.53 1.42
CA MET A 1 -5.00 22.28 2.12
C MET A 1 -4.78 21.22 1.07
N LEU A 2 -3.75 20.39 1.22
CA LEU A 2 -3.43 19.30 0.32
C LEU A 2 -3.41 18.00 1.12
N ILE A 3 -4.35 17.10 0.86
CA ILE A 3 -4.26 15.75 1.40
C ILE A 3 -3.13 14.99 0.70
N SER A 4 -2.33 14.25 1.47
CA SER A 4 -1.31 13.39 0.89
C SER A 4 -1.97 12.37 -0.03
N PRO A 5 -1.49 12.23 -1.29
CA PRO A 5 -2.02 11.25 -2.23
C PRO A 5 -1.62 9.81 -1.87
N PHE A 6 -0.87 9.62 -0.79
CA PHE A 6 -0.56 8.33 -0.17
C PHE A 6 -1.46 8.02 1.03
N THR A 7 -2.49 8.82 1.28
CA THR A 7 -3.49 8.47 2.28
C THR A 7 -4.25 7.21 1.79
N PRO A 8 -4.38 6.15 2.61
CA PRO A 8 -5.03 4.90 2.22
C PRO A 8 -6.57 4.99 2.28
N LEU A 9 -7.09 6.20 2.47
CA LEU A 9 -8.50 6.55 2.38
C LEU A 9 -8.69 7.44 1.18
N PHE A 10 -9.88 7.37 0.63
CA PHE A 10 -10.15 7.98 -0.64
C PHE A 10 -11.35 8.90 -0.57
N PHE A 11 -11.23 10.06 -1.20
CA PHE A 11 -12.22 11.15 -1.14
C PHE A 11 -12.83 11.35 -2.53
N PRO A 12 -13.78 10.50 -2.95
CA PRO A 12 -14.33 10.54 -4.30
C PRO A 12 -15.09 11.86 -4.52
N SER A 13 -14.90 12.46 -5.71
CA SER A 13 -15.72 13.58 -6.13
C SER A 13 -17.11 13.09 -6.55
N LYS A 14 -18.17 13.85 -6.24
CA LYS A 14 -19.57 13.45 -6.51
C LYS A 14 -19.94 13.26 -7.99
N LYS A 15 -19.00 13.45 -8.93
CA LYS A 15 -19.23 13.30 -10.37
C LYS A 15 -18.56 12.02 -10.87
N ALA A 16 -19.31 10.92 -10.90
CA ALA A 16 -18.93 9.72 -11.63
C ALA A 16 -20.05 9.39 -12.62
N ASP A 17 -19.68 9.13 -13.87
CA ASP A 17 -20.56 8.49 -14.86
C ASP A 17 -20.48 6.97 -14.66
N GLY A 18 -21.61 6.26 -14.68
CA GLY A 18 -21.70 4.81 -14.44
C GLY A 18 -22.14 4.38 -13.03
N ILE A 19 -22.49 3.09 -12.90
CA ILE A 19 -22.97 2.50 -11.64
C ILE A 19 -21.77 2.28 -10.71
N SER A 20 -21.85 2.82 -9.49
CA SER A 20 -20.84 2.59 -8.46
C SER A 20 -20.83 1.11 -8.05
N GLY A 21 -19.64 0.50 -8.04
CA GLY A 21 -19.49 -0.87 -7.58
C GLY A 21 -19.82 -1.02 -6.09
N GLU A 22 -20.20 -2.22 -5.68
CA GLU A 22 -20.54 -2.55 -4.28
C GLU A 22 -19.30 -2.70 -3.36
N TYR A 23 -18.10 -2.48 -3.90
CA TYR A 23 -16.87 -2.73 -3.17
C TYR A 23 -16.69 -1.73 -2.00
N ILE A 24 -16.49 -2.28 -0.80
CA ILE A 24 -16.18 -1.53 0.42
C ILE A 24 -14.77 -1.90 0.87
N GLN A 25 -13.91 -0.88 1.03
CA GLN A 25 -12.55 -1.08 1.54
C GLN A 25 -12.60 -1.74 2.91
N THR A 26 -11.81 -2.78 3.12
CA THR A 26 -11.77 -3.52 4.40
C THR A 26 -10.37 -3.43 5.01
N PHE A 27 -10.32 -3.01 6.27
CA PHE A 27 -9.14 -2.99 7.13
C PHE A 27 -9.29 -4.03 8.26
N ALA A 28 -8.17 -4.45 8.83
CA ALA A 28 -8.12 -5.15 10.11
C ALA A 28 -8.05 -4.15 11.27
N GLU A 29 -8.45 -4.55 12.48
CA GLU A 29 -8.29 -3.70 13.68
C GLU A 29 -6.82 -3.39 14.01
N THR A 30 -5.89 -4.20 13.50
CA THR A 30 -4.44 -4.01 13.64
C THR A 30 -3.83 -3.05 12.62
N ASP A 31 -4.57 -2.70 11.56
CA ASP A 31 -4.09 -1.76 10.55
C ASP A 31 -4.16 -0.33 11.09
N ILE A 32 -3.16 0.49 10.77
CA ILE A 32 -3.13 1.91 11.13
C ILE A 32 -3.46 2.76 9.91
N ILE A 33 -4.61 3.43 9.96
CA ILE A 33 -5.03 4.37 8.94
C ILE A 33 -4.36 5.71 9.25
N ARG A 34 -3.30 6.03 8.50
CA ARG A 34 -2.60 7.31 8.60
C ARG A 34 -3.10 8.30 7.57
N ILE A 35 -3.43 9.50 8.02
CA ILE A 35 -3.86 10.63 7.19
C ILE A 35 -2.83 11.74 7.33
N GLN A 36 -2.44 12.36 6.21
CA GLN A 36 -1.59 13.54 6.18
C GLN A 36 -2.25 14.66 5.38
N VAL A 37 -2.22 15.86 5.91
CA VAL A 37 -2.68 17.09 5.27
C VAL A 37 -1.58 18.14 5.38
N ILE A 38 -1.18 18.72 4.26
CA ILE A 38 -0.25 19.84 4.20
C ILE A 38 -1.08 21.12 4.06
N ALA A 39 -0.91 22.05 4.98
CA ALA A 39 -1.62 23.31 4.99
C ALA A 39 -0.70 24.48 5.34
N GLY A 40 -1.18 25.70 5.12
CA GLY A 40 -0.50 26.90 5.61
C GLY A 40 -0.51 26.96 7.14
N LYS A 41 0.09 28.01 7.72
CA LYS A 41 0.21 28.24 9.18
C LYS A 41 -1.09 28.54 9.95
N PHE A 42 -2.24 28.11 9.46
CA PHE A 42 -3.52 28.29 10.14
C PHE A 42 -3.93 26.98 10.80
N ALA A 43 -4.55 27.06 11.98
CA ALA A 43 -5.17 25.89 12.58
C ALA A 43 -6.24 25.33 11.62
N ILE A 44 -6.19 24.02 11.38
CA ILE A 44 -7.20 23.31 10.62
C ILE A 44 -8.07 22.51 11.59
N ASP A 45 -9.36 22.40 11.28
CA ASP A 45 -10.29 21.63 12.10
C ASP A 45 -9.87 20.14 12.13
N PRO A 46 -10.11 19.44 13.25
CA PRO A 46 -9.79 18.03 13.39
C PRO A 46 -10.61 17.15 12.43
N PRO A 47 -10.08 16.00 11.98
CA PRO A 47 -10.85 15.00 11.26
C PRO A 47 -11.99 14.48 12.13
N ARG A 48 -13.14 14.18 11.50
CA ARG A 48 -14.32 13.65 12.19
C ARG A 48 -14.62 12.26 11.68
N VAL A 49 -14.79 11.31 12.60
CA VAL A 49 -15.14 9.93 12.29
C VAL A 49 -16.64 9.75 12.45
N PHE A 50 -17.27 9.11 11.47
CA PHE A 50 -18.69 8.80 11.44
C PHE A 50 -18.88 7.30 11.34
N ILE A 51 -19.94 6.79 11.98
CA ILE A 51 -20.40 5.40 11.85
C ILE A 51 -21.34 5.32 10.65
N GLU A 52 -21.13 4.29 9.83
CA GLU A 52 -21.94 3.96 8.66
C GLU A 52 -22.67 2.61 8.82
N PRO A 53 -23.83 2.41 8.17
CA PRO A 53 -24.59 3.41 7.42
C PRO A 53 -25.32 4.40 8.33
N GLY A 54 -25.52 5.63 7.85
CA GLY A 54 -26.32 6.65 8.53
C GLY A 54 -25.53 7.88 8.99
N HIS A 55 -24.23 7.93 8.68
CA HIS A 55 -23.38 9.09 8.89
C HIS A 55 -23.50 9.71 10.29
N LYS A 56 -23.46 8.86 11.32
CA LYS A 56 -23.61 9.28 12.72
C LYS A 56 -22.24 9.66 13.29
N PHE A 57 -22.10 10.90 13.77
CA PHE A 57 -20.87 11.36 14.40
C PHE A 57 -20.47 10.45 15.57
N MET A 58 -19.21 10.02 15.59
CA MET A 58 -18.65 9.17 16.63
C MET A 58 -17.64 9.94 17.48
N THR A 59 -16.59 10.46 16.84
CA THR A 59 -15.51 11.17 17.53
C THR A 59 -14.72 12.06 16.57
N SER A 60 -13.88 12.94 17.10
CA SER A 60 -12.87 13.67 16.32
C SER A 60 -11.49 13.09 16.60
N LEU A 61 -10.58 13.18 15.63
CA LEU A 61 -9.17 12.81 15.77
C LEU A 61 -8.32 14.05 16.02
N ASP A 62 -7.28 13.93 16.84
CA ASP A 62 -6.37 15.04 17.10
C ASP A 62 -5.24 15.09 16.05
N TRP A 63 -4.91 16.30 15.61
CA TRP A 63 -3.77 16.50 14.72
C TRP A 63 -2.46 16.52 15.51
N CYS A 64 -1.53 15.65 15.11
CA CYS A 64 -0.12 15.93 15.31
C CYS A 64 0.35 16.93 14.25
N THR A 65 1.28 17.81 14.62
CA THR A 65 1.81 18.83 13.70
C THR A 65 3.32 18.75 13.60
N TRP A 66 3.84 19.01 12.41
CA TRP A 66 5.28 19.09 12.17
C TRP A 66 5.57 20.23 11.18
N PRO A 67 6.41 21.21 11.54
CA PRO A 67 6.72 22.33 10.67
C PRO A 67 7.57 21.87 9.49
N ILE A 68 7.09 22.06 8.26
CA ILE A 68 7.84 21.73 7.05
C ILE A 68 8.83 22.86 6.75
N ASN A 69 8.34 24.10 6.79
CA ASN A 69 9.12 25.31 6.54
C ASN A 69 8.43 26.54 7.19
N SER A 70 8.83 27.76 6.80
CA SER A 70 8.28 29.01 7.30
C SER A 70 6.79 29.22 7.01
N ASP A 71 6.21 28.52 6.04
CA ASP A 71 4.87 28.81 5.52
C ASP A 71 3.94 27.60 5.56
N GLN A 72 4.49 26.39 5.64
CA GLN A 72 3.75 25.13 5.58
C GLN A 72 3.95 24.27 6.82
N THR A 73 2.86 23.67 7.27
CA THR A 73 2.83 22.72 8.37
C THR A 73 2.21 21.41 7.89
N LEU A 74 2.83 20.30 8.26
CA LEU A 74 2.27 18.97 8.12
C LEU A 74 1.34 18.71 9.30
N TYR A 75 0.08 18.39 9.01
CA TYR A 75 -0.89 17.87 9.95
C TYR A 75 -1.04 16.38 9.68
N TYR A 76 -0.90 15.53 10.69
CA TYR A 76 -1.05 14.10 10.52
C TYR A 76 -1.73 13.47 11.72
N THR A 77 -2.51 12.43 11.46
CA THR A 77 -3.17 11.63 12.49
C THR A 77 -3.11 10.17 12.10
N GLU A 78 -3.21 9.32 13.11
CA GLU A 78 -3.34 7.88 12.96
C GLU A 78 -4.59 7.43 13.69
N THR A 79 -5.28 6.45 13.12
CA THR A 79 -6.43 5.84 13.78
C THR A 79 -6.44 4.34 13.52
N ASN A 80 -6.79 3.60 14.56
CA ASN A 80 -7.16 2.20 14.53
C ASN A 80 -8.56 2.11 15.14
N LEU A 81 -9.55 1.77 14.32
CA LEU A 81 -10.95 1.70 14.75
C LEU A 81 -11.29 0.24 15.11
N SER A 82 -12.22 0.04 16.04
CA SER A 82 -12.78 -1.29 16.30
C SER A 82 -13.61 -1.77 15.10
N LYS A 83 -13.98 -3.05 15.10
CA LYS A 83 -14.89 -3.64 14.11
C LYS A 83 -16.14 -2.76 13.91
N GLY A 84 -16.41 -2.41 12.65
CA GLY A 84 -17.52 -1.55 12.28
C GLY A 84 -17.36 -0.99 10.86
N CYS A 85 -18.33 -0.18 10.43
CA CYS A 85 -18.25 0.56 9.17
C CYS A 85 -18.17 2.06 9.48
N TYR A 86 -17.28 2.76 8.80
CA TYR A 86 -16.96 4.14 9.09
C TYR A 86 -16.72 4.97 7.84
N SER A 87 -16.85 6.28 7.99
CA SER A 87 -16.33 7.28 7.07
C SER A 87 -15.60 8.35 7.86
N ILE A 88 -14.63 9.02 7.25
CA ILE A 88 -13.86 10.11 7.86
C ILE A 88 -14.05 11.37 7.03
N GLU A 89 -14.54 12.42 7.67
CA GLU A 89 -14.60 13.78 7.13
C GLU A 89 -13.34 14.54 7.49
N LEU A 90 -12.74 15.14 6.47
CA LEU A 90 -11.72 16.16 6.62
C LEU A 90 -12.36 17.52 6.29
N PRO A 91 -12.61 18.38 7.29
CA PRO A 91 -13.22 19.69 7.05
C PRO A 91 -12.47 20.49 5.97
N GLY A 92 -13.22 21.03 5.01
CA GLY A 92 -12.68 21.76 3.86
C GLY A 92 -12.08 20.91 2.74
N ILE A 93 -12.06 19.57 2.87
CA ILE A 93 -11.68 18.63 1.81
C ILE A 93 -12.88 17.77 1.41
N GLY A 94 -13.55 17.15 2.37
CA GLY A 94 -14.71 16.30 2.16
C GLY A 94 -14.68 15.03 2.97
N THR A 95 -15.61 14.12 2.68
CA THR A 95 -15.77 12.83 3.35
C THR A 95 -15.20 11.70 2.50
N CYS A 96 -14.44 10.81 3.10
CA CYS A 96 -13.95 9.64 2.39
C CYS A 96 -15.08 8.66 2.06
N ALA A 97 -14.85 7.77 1.10
CA ALA A 97 -15.73 6.64 0.86
C ALA A 97 -15.83 5.77 2.13
N PRO A 98 -17.01 5.17 2.40
CA PRO A 98 -17.16 4.25 3.53
C PRO A 98 -16.17 3.10 3.45
N PHE A 99 -15.60 2.75 4.59
CA PHE A 99 -14.74 1.59 4.77
C PHE A 99 -15.21 0.77 5.97
N ARG A 100 -14.78 -0.48 6.02
CA ARG A 100 -15.12 -1.44 7.06
C ARG A 100 -13.85 -1.86 7.79
N VAL A 101 -13.97 -2.06 9.09
CA VAL A 101 -12.97 -2.75 9.91
C VAL A 101 -13.55 -4.09 10.35
N THR A 102 -12.79 -5.17 10.19
CA THR A 102 -13.19 -6.53 10.53
C THR A 102 -12.12 -7.23 11.36
N THR A 103 -12.55 -8.20 12.14
CA THR A 103 -11.70 -9.17 12.86
C THR A 103 -11.87 -10.59 12.33
N ASP A 104 -12.67 -10.77 11.26
CA ASP A 104 -12.91 -12.08 10.67
C ASP A 104 -11.67 -12.53 9.89
N ALA A 105 -10.96 -13.52 10.44
CA ALA A 105 -9.76 -14.09 9.84
C ALA A 105 -9.99 -14.61 8.41
N ARG A 106 -11.17 -15.17 8.11
CA ARG A 106 -11.47 -15.71 6.77
C ARG A 106 -11.62 -14.60 5.72
N GLU A 107 -12.17 -13.46 6.12
CA GLU A 107 -12.20 -12.29 5.26
C GLU A 107 -10.79 -11.74 5.06
N LEU A 108 -10.01 -11.64 6.13
CA LEU A 108 -8.65 -11.09 6.11
C LEU A 108 -7.66 -11.97 5.33
N GLU A 109 -7.82 -13.29 5.32
CA GLU A 109 -7.04 -14.23 4.50
C GLU A 109 -7.15 -13.95 2.99
N ASN A 110 -8.24 -13.32 2.55
CA ASN A 110 -8.46 -12.94 1.16
C ASN A 110 -7.99 -11.50 0.84
N THR A 111 -7.26 -10.89 1.77
CA THR A 111 -6.69 -9.55 1.64
C THR A 111 -5.19 -9.56 1.81
N THR A 112 -4.52 -8.59 1.21
CA THR A 112 -3.10 -8.33 1.40
C THR A 112 -2.92 -7.00 2.11
N LEU A 113 -2.10 -6.97 3.15
CA LEU A 113 -1.64 -5.73 3.78
C LEU A 113 -0.42 -5.20 3.03
N ILE A 114 -0.57 -4.03 2.41
CA ILE A 114 0.52 -3.32 1.75
C ILE A 114 1.03 -2.22 2.68
N GLN A 115 2.29 -2.32 3.09
CA GLN A 115 2.94 -1.31 3.92
C GLN A 115 4.04 -0.62 3.13
N TYR A 116 4.03 0.71 3.09
CA TYR A 116 4.93 1.43 2.21
C TYR A 116 5.48 2.73 2.79
N ALA A 117 6.70 3.04 2.39
CA ALA A 117 7.38 4.29 2.71
C ALA A 117 8.46 4.64 1.68
N MET A 118 8.73 5.94 1.52
CA MET A 118 9.97 6.41 0.90
C MET A 118 11.11 6.40 1.91
N LYS A 119 12.34 6.22 1.44
CA LYS A 119 13.52 6.28 2.32
C LYS A 119 13.76 7.63 2.98
N ASP A 120 13.27 8.70 2.36
CA ASP A 120 13.42 10.09 2.78
C ASP A 120 12.29 10.94 2.15
N ASN A 121 12.24 12.23 2.50
CA ASN A 121 11.27 13.19 1.96
C ASN A 121 11.84 14.03 0.79
N ARG A 122 12.91 13.59 0.11
CA ARG A 122 13.57 14.41 -0.92
C ARG A 122 12.92 14.35 -2.28
N GLN A 123 12.24 13.26 -2.58
CA GLN A 123 11.68 13.01 -3.92
C GLN A 123 10.30 13.64 -4.12
N ARG A 124 9.59 13.96 -3.03
CA ARG A 124 8.20 14.42 -3.07
C ARG A 124 7.96 15.45 -1.97
N SER A 125 7.11 16.42 -2.27
CA SER A 125 6.70 17.49 -1.36
C SER A 125 5.25 17.36 -0.88
N ASP A 126 4.53 16.34 -1.34
CA ASP A 126 3.10 16.12 -1.07
C ASP A 126 2.85 14.99 -0.04
N VAL A 127 3.91 14.45 0.55
CA VAL A 127 3.88 13.41 1.59
C VAL A 127 5.18 13.45 2.39
N PHE A 128 5.11 13.08 3.67
CA PHE A 128 6.27 13.00 4.56
C PHE A 128 6.33 11.61 5.21
N PHE A 129 7.33 10.82 4.83
CA PHE A 129 7.58 9.49 5.40
C PHE A 129 8.61 9.53 6.53
N GLU A 130 9.48 10.52 6.57
CA GLU A 130 10.40 10.72 7.69
C GLU A 130 9.96 11.93 8.50
N ILE A 131 9.56 11.73 9.76
CA ILE A 131 9.14 12.80 10.67
C ILE A 131 10.01 12.67 11.92
N ASP A 132 10.71 13.75 12.29
CA ASP A 132 11.60 13.78 13.45
C ASP A 132 12.65 12.64 13.44
N GLY A 133 13.27 12.40 12.28
CA GLY A 133 14.27 11.34 12.09
C GLY A 133 13.73 9.91 12.15
N LYS A 134 12.41 9.74 12.21
CA LYS A 134 11.75 8.42 12.25
C LYS A 134 11.00 8.15 10.96
N LEU A 135 11.28 6.99 10.37
CA LEU A 135 10.58 6.48 9.21
C LEU A 135 9.17 5.99 9.59
N GLN A 136 8.18 6.37 8.79
CA GLN A 136 6.77 6.20 9.03
C GLN A 136 6.13 5.45 7.85
N PHE A 137 5.65 4.22 8.10
CA PHE A 137 4.95 3.41 7.09
C PHE A 137 3.46 3.72 7.05
N PHE A 138 2.88 3.77 5.87
CA PHE A 138 1.42 3.77 5.69
C PHE A 138 0.92 2.34 5.50
N ASP A 139 -0.30 2.05 5.96
CA ASP A 139 -0.98 0.78 5.70
C ASP A 139 -2.07 0.94 4.66
N PHE A 140 -2.09 0.03 3.71
CA PHE A 140 -3.14 -0.08 2.71
C PHE A 140 -3.52 -1.54 2.56
N ARG A 141 -4.67 -1.93 3.11
CA ARG A 141 -5.21 -3.27 2.95
C ARG A 141 -6.13 -3.33 1.73
N VAL A 142 -5.91 -4.34 0.91
CA VAL A 142 -6.62 -4.53 -0.35
C VAL A 142 -7.03 -5.98 -0.57
N PRO A 143 -8.14 -6.24 -1.29
CA PRO A 143 -8.52 -7.58 -1.67
C PRO A 143 -7.55 -8.13 -2.71
N GLY A 144 -7.31 -9.43 -2.63
CA GLY A 144 -6.42 -10.14 -3.53
C GLY A 144 -5.07 -10.42 -2.90
N GLY A 145 -4.09 -10.72 -3.74
CA GLY A 145 -2.84 -11.32 -3.33
C GLY A 145 -2.07 -11.96 -4.48
N PHE A 146 -1.11 -12.79 -4.11
CA PHE A 146 -0.32 -13.57 -5.05
C PHE A 146 -0.93 -14.96 -5.22
N LYS A 147 -1.33 -15.30 -6.45
CA LYS A 147 -1.80 -16.64 -6.80
C LYS A 147 -0.63 -17.51 -7.24
N ASP A 148 -0.74 -18.82 -7.04
CA ASP A 148 0.29 -19.78 -7.51
C ASP A 148 0.43 -19.80 -9.04
N SER A 149 -0.66 -19.53 -9.77
CA SER A 149 -0.62 -19.34 -11.22
C SER A 149 0.14 -18.09 -11.67
N GLY A 150 0.44 -17.17 -10.74
CA GLY A 150 1.14 -15.92 -11.01
C GLY A 150 2.66 -15.99 -10.84
N TRP A 151 3.23 -17.18 -10.60
CA TRP A 151 4.68 -17.32 -10.45
C TRP A 151 5.39 -17.27 -11.81
N GLY A 152 6.44 -16.47 -11.87
CA GLY A 152 7.38 -16.41 -12.99
C GLY A 152 8.80 -16.59 -12.48
N PHE A 153 9.62 -17.30 -13.24
CA PHE A 153 11.02 -17.52 -12.93
C PHE A 153 11.87 -16.74 -13.94
N GLY A 154 12.72 -15.85 -13.43
CA GLY A 154 13.69 -15.11 -14.22
C GLY A 154 15.10 -15.59 -13.91
N VAL A 155 15.97 -15.50 -14.90
CA VAL A 155 17.41 -15.71 -14.72
C VAL A 155 18.14 -14.58 -15.42
N GLU A 156 19.08 -13.96 -14.71
CA GLU A 156 20.09 -13.11 -15.31
C GLU A 156 21.33 -13.98 -15.49
N SER A 157 21.70 -14.25 -16.74
CA SER A 157 22.76 -15.21 -17.04
C SER A 157 23.67 -14.76 -18.17
N GLU A 158 24.93 -15.18 -18.07
CA GLU A 158 25.92 -15.11 -19.14
C GLU A 158 26.38 -16.52 -19.51
N GLN A 159 26.41 -16.81 -20.80
CA GLN A 159 26.77 -18.11 -21.36
C GLN A 159 27.84 -17.93 -22.44
N PHE A 160 28.76 -18.90 -22.51
CA PHE A 160 29.75 -19.02 -23.57
C PHE A 160 29.50 -20.27 -24.38
N THR A 161 29.49 -20.15 -25.71
CA THR A 161 29.39 -21.28 -26.63
C THR A 161 30.76 -21.57 -27.23
N THR A 162 31.23 -22.80 -27.10
CA THR A 162 32.52 -23.25 -27.65
C THR A 162 32.47 -23.35 -29.18
N ASP A 163 33.64 -23.51 -29.81
CA ASP A 163 33.78 -23.79 -31.24
C ASP A 163 33.15 -25.14 -31.66
N ARG A 164 32.89 -26.03 -30.69
CA ARG A 164 32.18 -27.30 -30.87
C ARG A 164 30.69 -27.24 -30.55
N ALA A 165 30.15 -26.04 -30.35
CA ALA A 165 28.75 -25.78 -29.97
C ALA A 165 28.35 -26.30 -28.57
N ASP A 166 29.30 -26.54 -27.67
CA ASP A 166 29.01 -26.80 -26.26
C ASP A 166 28.71 -25.49 -25.52
N ILE A 167 27.74 -25.50 -24.62
CA ILE A 167 27.34 -24.33 -23.83
C ILE A 167 27.93 -24.43 -22.41
N ILE A 168 28.60 -23.37 -21.98
CA ILE A 168 29.15 -23.20 -20.64
C ILE A 168 28.45 -22.02 -19.97
N GLN A 169 27.89 -22.24 -18.78
CA GLN A 169 27.33 -21.17 -17.95
C GLN A 169 28.46 -20.44 -17.22
N LEU A 170 28.65 -19.15 -17.49
CA LEU A 170 29.68 -18.34 -16.85
C LEU A 170 29.17 -17.67 -15.57
N TYR A 171 27.95 -17.16 -15.63
CA TYR A 171 27.27 -16.47 -14.54
C TYR A 171 25.77 -16.73 -14.62
N GLY A 172 25.11 -16.87 -13.47
CA GLY A 172 23.67 -17.06 -13.41
C GLY A 172 23.14 -16.67 -12.04
N VAL A 173 22.18 -15.75 -12.01
CA VAL A 173 21.45 -15.38 -10.79
C VAL A 173 19.96 -15.52 -11.06
N ASP A 174 19.30 -16.32 -10.24
CA ASP A 174 17.87 -16.56 -10.32
C ASP A 174 17.09 -15.41 -9.66
N SER A 175 15.86 -15.22 -10.15
CA SER A 175 14.91 -14.27 -9.59
C SER A 175 13.50 -14.84 -9.66
N VAL A 176 12.72 -14.57 -8.62
CA VAL A 176 11.30 -14.95 -8.58
C VAL A 176 10.47 -13.70 -8.81
N GLN A 177 9.63 -13.76 -9.85
CA GLN A 177 8.62 -12.78 -10.17
C GLN A 177 7.26 -13.35 -9.78
N LYS A 178 6.37 -12.51 -9.26
CA LYS A 178 5.00 -12.86 -8.92
C LYS A 178 4.04 -11.82 -9.46
N LYS A 179 2.94 -12.26 -10.05
CA LYS A 179 1.83 -11.40 -10.45
C LYS A 179 0.91 -11.17 -9.25
N PHE A 180 0.94 -9.96 -8.69
CA PHE A 180 -0.01 -9.50 -7.69
C PHE A 180 -1.36 -9.23 -8.36
N THR A 181 -2.45 -9.67 -7.76
CA THR A 181 -3.82 -9.37 -8.20
C THR A 181 -4.49 -8.50 -7.15
N LEU A 182 -4.98 -7.34 -7.58
CA LEU A 182 -5.75 -6.38 -6.78
C LEU A 182 -7.23 -6.48 -7.19
N GLY A 183 -8.10 -6.77 -6.24
CA GLY A 183 -9.53 -7.01 -6.49
C GLY A 183 -9.89 -8.50 -6.38
N ASN A 184 -11.12 -8.75 -5.94
CA ASN A 184 -11.75 -10.08 -5.92
C ASN A 184 -12.78 -10.19 -7.07
N SER A 185 -13.72 -11.12 -6.98
CA SER A 185 -14.81 -11.27 -7.97
C SER A 185 -15.73 -10.05 -8.06
N GLN A 186 -15.76 -9.17 -7.05
CA GLN A 186 -16.50 -7.92 -7.08
C GLN A 186 -15.70 -6.78 -7.73
N GLY A 187 -14.39 -6.97 -7.90
CA GLY A 187 -13.44 -5.95 -8.36
C GLY A 187 -13.18 -4.88 -7.31
N CYS A 188 -12.44 -3.87 -7.71
CA CYS A 188 -12.26 -2.64 -6.95
C CYS A 188 -12.29 -1.42 -7.88
N PRO A 189 -12.61 -0.24 -7.35
CA PRO A 189 -12.65 0.97 -8.16
C PRO A 189 -11.26 1.41 -8.65
N VAL A 190 -11.20 2.16 -9.77
CA VAL A 190 -9.94 2.54 -10.45
C VAL A 190 -8.92 3.28 -9.58
N TRP A 191 -9.40 4.03 -8.58
CA TRP A 191 -8.61 4.82 -7.64
C TRP A 191 -7.74 3.94 -6.74
N PHE A 192 -8.12 2.67 -6.52
CA PHE A 192 -7.27 1.68 -5.86
C PHE A 192 -6.01 1.36 -6.68
N ALA A 193 -6.16 1.22 -8.00
CA ALA A 193 -5.03 0.99 -8.89
C ALA A 193 -4.13 2.22 -9.03
N GLU A 194 -4.73 3.42 -9.00
CA GLU A 194 -3.97 4.67 -8.96
C GLU A 194 -3.08 4.76 -7.72
N LEU A 195 -3.64 4.47 -6.54
CA LEU A 195 -2.88 4.44 -5.29
C LEU A 195 -1.82 3.32 -5.33
N LEU A 196 -2.15 2.11 -5.80
CA LEU A 196 -1.18 1.02 -5.95
C LEU A 196 -0.02 1.42 -6.87
N ASN A 197 -0.31 2.04 -8.02
CA ASN A 197 0.72 2.50 -8.95
C ASN A 197 1.66 3.51 -8.28
N ARG A 198 1.10 4.43 -7.48
CA ARG A 198 1.87 5.41 -6.71
C ARG A 198 2.69 4.77 -5.59
N ILE A 199 2.12 3.80 -4.87
CA ILE A 199 2.80 3.02 -3.83
C ILE A 199 4.00 2.27 -4.41
N LEU A 200 3.88 1.69 -5.60
CA LEU A 200 4.96 0.94 -6.24
C LEU A 200 6.14 1.81 -6.70
N CYS A 201 6.01 3.13 -6.65
CA CYS A 201 7.13 4.06 -6.78
C CYS A 201 7.90 4.27 -5.46
N CYS A 202 7.41 3.73 -4.33
CA CYS A 202 8.07 3.86 -3.04
C CYS A 202 9.35 3.04 -2.96
N THR A 203 10.31 3.50 -2.15
CA THR A 203 11.57 2.75 -1.92
C THR A 203 11.34 1.44 -1.17
N TYR A 204 10.42 1.46 -0.20
CA TYR A 204 10.07 0.33 0.61
C TYR A 204 8.59 0.03 0.42
N VAL A 205 8.29 -1.15 -0.13
CA VAL A 205 6.93 -1.66 -0.30
C VAL A 205 6.90 -3.11 0.13
N TYR A 206 6.05 -3.39 1.10
CA TYR A 206 5.90 -4.70 1.72
C TYR A 206 4.49 -5.21 1.49
N PHE A 207 4.37 -6.41 0.96
CA PHE A 207 3.10 -7.14 0.85
C PHE A 207 3.15 -8.24 1.89
N ASP A 208 2.27 -8.18 2.89
CA ASP A 208 2.24 -9.08 4.06
C ASP A 208 3.63 -9.26 4.71
N GLY A 209 4.37 -8.16 4.82
CA GLY A 209 5.70 -8.08 5.42
C GLY A 209 6.85 -8.54 4.52
N GLU A 210 6.59 -8.98 3.29
CA GLU A 210 7.62 -9.35 2.32
C GLU A 210 7.87 -8.20 1.33
N ARG A 211 9.13 -7.84 1.11
CA ARG A 211 9.49 -6.72 0.23
C ARG A 211 9.38 -7.09 -1.25
N TYR A 212 8.69 -6.26 -2.00
CA TYR A 212 8.57 -6.37 -3.45
C TYR A 212 8.92 -5.05 -4.12
N ALA A 213 9.41 -5.15 -5.35
CA ALA A 213 9.64 -4.02 -6.24
C ALA A 213 9.03 -4.31 -7.61
N ARG A 214 8.63 -3.25 -8.30
CA ARG A 214 8.28 -3.33 -9.71
C ARG A 214 9.51 -3.72 -10.53
N LYS A 215 9.33 -4.66 -11.44
CA LYS A 215 10.33 -4.97 -12.47
C LYS A 215 10.10 -4.05 -13.67
N ASP A 216 11.16 -3.37 -14.12
CA ASP A 216 11.14 -2.46 -15.26
C ASP A 216 10.07 -1.35 -15.13
N SER A 217 9.56 -0.86 -16.26
CA SER A 217 8.50 0.16 -16.34
C SER A 217 7.08 -0.43 -16.34
N SER A 218 6.87 -1.64 -15.80
CA SER A 218 5.58 -2.34 -15.86
C SER A 218 4.49 -1.63 -15.05
N THR A 219 3.35 -1.29 -15.65
CA THR A 219 2.22 -0.63 -14.97
C THR A 219 1.11 -1.61 -14.61
N PRO A 220 0.20 -1.29 -13.67
CA PRO A 220 -0.92 -2.18 -13.36
C PRO A 220 -1.81 -2.38 -14.58
N GLU A 221 -2.05 -3.63 -14.94
CA GLU A 221 -2.91 -4.05 -16.04
C GLU A 221 -4.37 -4.11 -15.56
N MET A 222 -5.26 -3.36 -16.18
CA MET A 222 -6.68 -3.31 -15.83
C MET A 222 -7.49 -4.35 -16.61
N THR A 223 -8.33 -5.10 -15.91
CA THR A 223 -9.31 -6.03 -16.50
C THR A 223 -10.70 -5.67 -16.00
N MET A 224 -11.62 -5.43 -16.94
CA MET A 224 -13.03 -5.16 -16.64
C MET A 224 -13.76 -6.45 -16.33
N LEU A 225 -14.57 -6.46 -15.27
CA LEU A 225 -15.36 -7.63 -14.86
C LEU A 225 -16.73 -7.66 -15.55
N LEU A 226 -17.42 -6.52 -15.56
CA LEU A 226 -18.78 -6.34 -16.05
C LEU A 226 -18.87 -4.99 -16.76
N ASP A 227 -19.55 -4.96 -17.90
CA ASP A 227 -19.73 -3.73 -18.67
C ASP A 227 -20.68 -2.76 -17.94
N GLY A 228 -20.35 -1.46 -17.96
CA GLY A 228 -21.14 -0.41 -17.31
C GLY A 228 -21.00 -0.27 -15.77
N ILE A 229 -20.22 -1.14 -15.10
CA ILE A 229 -19.92 -1.02 -13.67
C ILE A 229 -18.48 -0.54 -13.49
N ASN A 230 -18.28 0.49 -12.65
CA ASN A 230 -16.96 1.04 -12.33
C ASN A 230 -16.18 0.17 -11.33
N SER A 231 -16.00 -1.12 -11.65
CA SER A 231 -15.27 -2.08 -10.84
C SER A 231 -14.39 -3.00 -11.68
N PHE A 232 -13.13 -3.12 -11.29
CA PHE A 232 -12.08 -3.73 -12.10
C PHE A 232 -11.18 -4.63 -11.26
N VAL A 233 -10.53 -5.59 -11.90
CA VAL A 233 -9.41 -6.35 -11.32
C VAL A 233 -8.13 -5.84 -11.96
N PHE A 234 -7.12 -5.60 -11.14
CA PHE A 234 -5.82 -5.15 -11.61
C PHE A 234 -4.76 -6.21 -11.35
N THR A 235 -3.81 -6.36 -12.27
CA THR A 235 -2.66 -7.23 -12.06
C THR A 235 -1.34 -6.49 -12.27
N GLN A 236 -0.33 -6.84 -11.47
CA GLN A 236 0.99 -6.21 -11.54
C GLN A 236 2.07 -7.27 -11.32
N ASN A 237 3.04 -7.33 -12.23
CA ASN A 237 4.22 -8.16 -12.04
C ASN A 237 5.19 -7.47 -11.08
N LEU A 238 5.60 -8.19 -10.04
CA LEU A 238 6.49 -7.74 -8.99
C LEU A 238 7.61 -8.76 -8.79
N GLN A 239 8.81 -8.27 -8.44
CA GLN A 239 9.94 -9.11 -8.09
C GLN A 239 10.23 -8.98 -6.59
N LYS A 240 10.45 -10.11 -5.92
CA LYS A 240 10.78 -10.11 -4.49
C LYS A 240 12.19 -9.52 -4.30
N VAL A 241 12.34 -8.61 -3.34
CA VAL A 241 13.64 -8.02 -2.99
C VAL A 241 14.22 -8.81 -1.83
N VAL A 242 15.27 -9.58 -2.09
CA VAL A 242 15.85 -10.50 -1.08
C VAL A 242 17.23 -10.04 -0.58
N ASN A 243 18.09 -9.53 -1.47
CA ASN A 243 19.51 -9.30 -1.18
C ASN A 243 19.88 -7.85 -0.83
N LEU A 244 18.94 -6.91 -0.97
CA LEU A 244 19.26 -5.49 -0.85
C LEU A 244 19.30 -5.04 0.62
N GLN A 245 20.45 -4.50 1.06
CA GLN A 245 20.65 -3.82 2.36
C GLN A 245 19.99 -4.52 3.57
N PRO A 246 20.52 -5.67 4.02
CA PRO A 246 19.89 -6.50 5.05
C PRO A 246 19.67 -5.78 6.39
N SER A 247 20.56 -4.86 6.77
CA SER A 247 20.44 -4.09 8.02
C SER A 247 19.24 -3.15 8.00
N ILE A 248 19.02 -2.42 6.90
CA ILE A 248 17.87 -1.53 6.73
C ILE A 248 16.59 -2.34 6.65
N GLU A 249 16.61 -3.47 5.94
CA GLU A 249 15.47 -4.38 5.86
C GLU A 249 15.06 -4.89 7.25
N LEU A 250 16.04 -5.23 8.11
CA LEU A 250 15.77 -5.64 9.48
C LEU A 250 15.15 -4.49 10.31
N MET A 251 15.66 -3.27 10.18
CA MET A 251 15.12 -2.09 10.86
C MET A 251 13.68 -1.80 10.40
N ASN A 252 13.44 -1.81 9.09
CA ASN A 252 12.11 -1.62 8.52
C ASN A 252 11.13 -2.67 9.06
N LYS A 253 11.50 -3.94 9.06
CA LYS A 253 10.68 -5.04 9.60
C LYS A 253 10.33 -4.87 11.08
N GLN A 254 11.10 -4.10 11.85
CA GLN A 254 10.75 -3.74 13.24
C GLN A 254 9.68 -2.64 13.32
N LEU A 255 9.60 -1.79 12.30
CA LEU A 255 8.59 -0.72 12.17
C LEU A 255 7.30 -1.21 11.50
N LEU A 256 7.37 -2.30 10.73
CA LEU A 256 6.22 -2.91 10.07
C LEU A 256 5.22 -3.47 11.10
N ARG A 257 3.95 -3.43 10.70
CA ARG A 257 2.82 -3.98 11.47
C ARG A 257 2.57 -5.40 10.99
N ARG A 258 2.26 -6.29 11.92
CA ARG A 258 2.22 -7.73 11.63
C ARG A 258 0.89 -8.10 10.97
N ALA A 259 0.98 -8.88 9.90
CA ALA A 259 -0.19 -9.54 9.30
C ALA A 259 -0.61 -10.80 10.09
N ASN A 260 0.28 -11.42 10.88
CA ASN A 260 0.01 -12.56 11.75
C ASN A 260 0.91 -12.53 13.00
N ASP A 261 0.35 -12.88 14.17
CA ASP A 261 1.04 -12.85 15.47
C ASP A 261 2.09 -13.95 15.66
N ASP A 262 2.17 -14.91 14.75
CA ASP A 262 3.10 -16.03 14.83
C ASP A 262 4.47 -15.67 14.26
N TYR A 263 5.31 -15.13 15.16
CA TYR A 263 6.73 -14.87 15.00
C TYR A 263 7.08 -13.80 13.94
N ARG A 264 8.16 -13.03 14.19
CA ARG A 264 8.83 -12.31 13.09
C ARG A 264 9.09 -13.38 12.04
N LYS A 265 8.56 -13.25 10.81
CA LYS A 265 9.02 -14.06 9.67
C LYS A 265 10.52 -13.81 9.52
N LEU A 266 11.30 -14.56 10.29
CA LEU A 266 12.71 -14.80 10.05
C LEU A 266 12.70 -15.35 8.64
N ASN A 267 13.37 -14.63 7.76
CA ASN A 267 13.53 -15.00 6.37
C ASN A 267 13.73 -16.52 6.27
N ASN A 268 12.81 -17.24 5.63
CA ASN A 268 13.12 -18.59 5.15
C ASN A 268 14.30 -18.55 4.15
N ASN A 269 14.60 -17.37 3.61
CA ASN A 269 15.81 -17.05 2.87
C ASN A 269 16.86 -16.47 3.83
N VAL A 270 17.40 -17.31 4.71
CA VAL A 270 18.75 -17.07 5.22
C VAL A 270 19.66 -17.17 4.00
N ASN A 271 19.79 -16.08 3.26
CA ASN A 271 20.85 -15.95 2.28
C ASN A 271 22.13 -16.01 3.10
N ARG A 272 22.73 -17.20 3.11
CA ARG A 272 24.14 -17.39 3.37
C ARG A 272 24.83 -16.55 2.30
N ILE A 273 25.11 -15.31 2.64
CA ILE A 273 26.19 -14.57 2.00
C ILE A 273 27.42 -15.40 2.36
N ILE A 274 27.90 -16.20 1.40
CA ILE A 274 29.23 -16.80 1.43
C ILE A 274 30.17 -15.74 0.85
#